data_AF-A0A1E7EQP8-F1
#
_entry.id   AF-A0A1E7EQP8-F1
#
_cell.length_a   1.000
_cell.length_b   1.000
_cell.length_c   1.000
_cell.angle_alpha   90.00
_cell.angle_beta   90.00
_cell.angle_gamma   90.00
#
_symmetry.space_group_name_H-M   'P 1'
#
loop_
_entity.id
_entity.type
_entity.pdbx_description
1 polymer ?
#
loop_
_entity_poly.entity_id
_entity_poly.type
_entity_poly.pdbx_seq_one_letter_code
_entity_poly.pdbx_strand_id
1 'polypeptide(L)'
;MFAMLSMFAVLFVLVVSIAAVAAAASEEQQCRGQDPMSSVSTFLGMELDYEIADRICCNNHRFAEPKGYHEWPEVDFYSKLDPNQETIFYDSVCGLPLFVAPRGRTFEEFVEESLYHGWPSFRPAEIVSENVIIHDDGRMESKCLTHLGHNLPNSGIDRYCIDLVCIAGTMPLAIQATTNTNNTTSSVENNTNTIEKEFDDNDGTIPASEFNATSYKSSAVENSGKYPKTKQRVLLAVGIIVPLLLIFAGYVFVQRRRKASRNNDKGVSIKTLSSDPEQQQPPPAVSTDAGTTNSDECEKSSESSTVPEN
;
A
#
# COMPACT_ATOMS: atom_id res chain seq x y z
N MET A 1 -43.33 17.06 -0.90
CA MET A 1 -42.28 17.17 0.14
C MET A 1 -41.85 15.82 0.73
N PHE A 2 -42.74 14.82 0.82
CA PHE A 2 -42.41 13.51 1.41
C PHE A 2 -41.48 12.59 0.60
N ALA A 3 -41.43 12.72 -0.73
CA ALA A 3 -40.58 11.85 -1.57
C ALA A 3 -39.07 12.20 -1.55
N MET A 4 -38.69 13.43 -1.17
CA MET A 4 -37.28 13.83 -1.13
C MET A 4 -36.57 13.44 0.17
N LEU A 5 -37.29 13.35 1.29
CA LEU A 5 -36.71 12.87 2.56
C LEU A 5 -36.33 11.37 2.48
N SER A 6 -37.06 10.59 1.68
CA SER A 6 -36.82 9.16 1.49
C SER A 6 -35.53 8.85 0.71
N MET A 7 -35.19 9.63 -0.32
CA MET A 7 -33.94 9.42 -1.08
C MET A 7 -32.68 9.76 -0.30
N PHE A 8 -32.72 10.80 0.56
CA PHE A 8 -31.56 11.16 1.39
C PHE A 8 -31.32 10.13 2.50
N ALA A 9 -32.36 9.55 3.08
CA ALA A 9 -32.22 8.47 4.06
C ALA A 9 -31.63 7.20 3.44
N VAL A 10 -32.04 6.83 2.22
CA VAL A 10 -31.49 5.65 1.51
C VAL A 10 -30.05 5.87 1.07
N LEU A 11 -29.70 7.08 0.62
CA LEU A 11 -28.32 7.42 0.24
C LEU A 11 -27.39 7.49 1.47
N PHE A 12 -27.87 7.99 2.60
CA PHE A 12 -27.10 8.04 3.85
C PHE A 12 -26.89 6.65 4.46
N VAL A 13 -27.90 5.77 4.39
CA VAL A 13 -27.77 4.37 4.81
C VAL A 13 -26.82 3.61 3.87
N LEU A 14 -26.87 3.82 2.55
CA LEU A 14 -25.90 3.22 1.62
C LEU A 14 -24.46 3.72 1.85
N VAL A 15 -24.26 5.02 2.12
CA VAL A 15 -22.93 5.57 2.41
C VAL A 15 -22.38 5.09 3.76
N VAL A 16 -23.24 4.95 4.79
CA VAL A 16 -22.84 4.40 6.10
C VAL A 16 -22.62 2.88 6.03
N SER A 17 -23.38 2.15 5.20
CA SER A 17 -23.15 0.72 4.97
C SER A 17 -21.88 0.44 4.15
N ILE A 18 -21.49 1.33 3.23
CA ILE A 18 -20.20 1.22 2.52
C ILE A 18 -19.04 1.59 3.44
N ALA A 19 -19.22 2.54 4.37
CA ALA A 19 -18.19 2.89 5.34
C ALA A 19 -17.95 1.79 6.40
N ALA A 20 -18.99 1.03 6.77
CA ALA A 20 -18.89 -0.02 7.79
C ALA A 20 -18.23 -1.32 7.31
N VAL A 21 -18.18 -1.58 5.99
CA VAL A 21 -17.51 -2.78 5.45
C VAL A 21 -15.99 -2.59 5.32
N ALA A 22 -15.50 -1.35 5.38
CA ALA A 22 -14.06 -1.05 5.27
C ALA A 22 -13.27 -1.21 6.58
N ALA A 23 -13.92 -1.49 7.71
CA ALA A 23 -13.31 -1.47 9.04
C ALA A 23 -13.21 -2.85 9.72
N ALA A 24 -13.35 -3.94 8.97
CA ALA A 24 -13.06 -5.30 9.44
C ALA A 24 -11.93 -5.90 8.60
N ALA A 25 -10.79 -5.20 8.50
CA ALA A 25 -9.55 -5.88 8.19
C ALA A 25 -9.18 -6.68 9.44
N SER A 26 -9.27 -8.01 9.37
CA SER A 26 -8.53 -8.83 10.32
C SER A 26 -7.08 -8.39 10.24
N GLU A 27 -6.45 -7.98 11.34
CA GLU A 27 -5.00 -7.81 11.36
C GLU A 27 -4.41 -9.19 11.03
N GLU A 28 -4.02 -9.38 9.77
CA GLU A 28 -3.37 -10.60 9.32
C GLU A 28 -2.04 -10.67 10.09
N GLN A 29 -1.88 -11.71 10.90
CA GLN A 29 -0.69 -11.91 11.72
C GLN A 29 0.54 -11.98 10.80
N GLN A 30 1.68 -11.42 11.24
CA GLN A 30 2.96 -11.57 10.54
C GLN A 30 3.23 -13.05 10.22
N CYS A 31 3.80 -13.29 9.04
CA CYS A 31 4.06 -14.64 8.53
C CYS A 31 2.82 -15.56 8.48
N ARG A 32 1.59 -15.01 8.58
CA ARG A 32 0.35 -15.77 8.78
C ARG A 32 0.40 -16.73 9.97
N GLY A 33 1.19 -16.37 10.99
CA GLY A 33 1.43 -17.22 12.15
C GLY A 33 2.31 -18.44 11.89
N GLN A 34 3.03 -18.48 10.77
CA GLN A 34 4.08 -19.47 10.51
C GLN A 34 5.42 -18.97 11.04
N ASP A 35 6.29 -19.92 11.42
CA ASP A 35 7.67 -19.65 11.81
C ASP A 35 8.59 -19.70 10.57
N PRO A 36 9.80 -19.10 10.62
CA PRO A 36 10.80 -19.29 9.58
C PRO A 36 11.15 -20.77 9.36
N MET A 37 11.59 -21.12 8.16
CA MET A 37 12.08 -22.46 7.84
C MET A 37 13.28 -22.81 8.71
N SER A 38 13.32 -24.04 9.23
CA SER A 38 14.49 -24.53 9.98
C SER A 38 15.77 -24.57 9.16
N SER A 39 15.67 -24.60 7.82
CA SER A 39 16.82 -24.54 6.91
C SER A 39 17.57 -23.20 6.96
N VAL A 40 16.94 -22.12 7.45
CA VAL A 40 17.55 -20.79 7.60
C VAL A 40 18.87 -20.88 8.36
N SER A 41 18.93 -21.68 9.44
CA SER A 41 20.13 -21.81 10.27
C SER A 41 21.34 -22.41 9.56
N THR A 42 21.14 -22.98 8.37
CA THR A 42 22.20 -23.61 7.57
C THR A 42 22.27 -23.06 6.14
N PHE A 43 21.66 -21.89 5.91
CA PHE A 43 21.52 -21.29 4.58
C PHE A 43 22.90 -21.12 3.90
N LEU A 44 23.07 -21.69 2.70
CA LEU A 44 24.34 -21.71 1.94
C LEU A 44 25.56 -22.23 2.74
N GLY A 45 25.32 -23.05 3.77
CA GLY A 45 26.38 -23.55 4.66
C GLY A 45 26.88 -22.53 5.68
N MET A 46 26.16 -21.41 5.86
CA MET A 46 26.36 -20.46 6.96
C MET A 46 25.66 -20.96 8.22
N GLU A 47 26.10 -20.49 9.39
CA GLU A 47 25.40 -20.71 10.64
C GLU A 47 24.61 -19.44 11.01
N LEU A 48 23.31 -19.42 10.71
CA LEU A 48 22.43 -18.30 11.08
C LEU A 48 21.66 -18.62 12.38
N ASP A 49 21.60 -17.65 13.28
CA ASP A 49 20.80 -17.66 14.50
C ASP A 49 19.28 -17.68 14.16
N TYR A 50 18.63 -18.78 14.54
CA TYR A 50 17.20 -18.99 14.27
C TYR A 50 16.32 -18.07 15.10
N GLU A 51 16.71 -17.78 16.34
CA GLU A 51 15.99 -16.89 17.24
C GLU A 51 16.01 -15.44 16.72
N ILE A 52 17.09 -15.02 16.05
CA ILE A 52 17.10 -13.76 15.30
C ILE A 52 16.09 -13.83 14.15
N ALA A 53 16.06 -14.91 13.36
CA ALA A 53 15.10 -15.06 12.26
C ALA A 53 13.65 -15.03 12.75
N ASP A 54 13.31 -15.82 13.76
CA ASP A 54 11.96 -15.89 14.34
C ASP A 54 11.51 -14.53 14.86
N ARG A 55 12.40 -13.83 15.58
CA ARG A 55 12.10 -12.51 16.11
C ARG A 55 11.95 -11.47 15.00
N ILE A 56 12.89 -11.38 14.07
CA ILE A 56 12.97 -10.29 13.10
C ILE A 56 11.97 -10.46 11.97
N CYS A 57 11.82 -11.67 11.44
CA CYS A 57 10.99 -11.92 10.26
C CYS A 57 9.50 -12.01 10.60
N CYS A 58 9.13 -12.60 11.75
CA CYS A 58 7.74 -12.93 12.07
C CYS A 58 7.18 -12.29 13.36
N ASN A 59 8.03 -11.70 14.20
CA ASN A 59 7.61 -11.12 15.48
C ASN A 59 8.11 -9.68 15.67
N ASN A 60 8.28 -8.95 14.57
CA ASN A 60 8.78 -7.58 14.57
C ASN A 60 8.43 -6.82 13.27
N HIS A 61 8.07 -5.54 13.41
CA HIS A 61 7.79 -4.63 12.28
C HIS A 61 8.69 -3.37 12.26
N ARG A 62 9.62 -3.23 13.22
CA ARG A 62 10.27 -1.93 13.53
C ARG A 62 11.79 -1.99 13.61
N PHE A 63 12.34 -3.17 13.89
CA PHE A 63 13.78 -3.37 14.05
C PHE A 63 14.34 -4.24 12.92
N ALA A 64 15.65 -4.16 12.72
CA ALA A 64 16.38 -5.03 11.83
C ALA A 64 17.18 -6.04 12.66
N GLU A 65 17.74 -7.05 12.00
CA GLU A 65 18.85 -7.84 12.53
C GLU A 65 20.05 -6.93 12.90
N PRO A 66 21.00 -7.41 13.73
CA PRO A 66 22.18 -6.62 14.10
C PRO A 66 22.93 -6.09 12.87
N LYS A 67 23.35 -4.83 12.90
CA LYS A 67 24.19 -4.25 11.85
C LYS A 67 25.47 -5.09 11.68
N GLY A 68 25.79 -5.46 10.44
CA GLY A 68 26.98 -6.25 10.10
C GLY A 68 26.83 -7.74 10.43
N TYR A 69 25.61 -8.23 10.70
CA TYR A 69 25.36 -9.65 10.96
C TYR A 69 25.88 -10.55 9.81
N HIS A 70 25.72 -10.11 8.58
CA HIS A 70 26.26 -10.76 7.38
C HIS A 70 27.81 -10.85 7.32
N GLU A 71 28.53 -10.13 8.18
CA GLU A 71 30.00 -10.13 8.30
C GLU A 71 30.51 -10.98 9.47
N TRP A 72 29.62 -11.53 10.30
CA TRP A 72 30.06 -12.36 11.42
C TRP A 72 30.84 -13.57 10.92
N PRO A 73 31.91 -14.02 11.60
CA PRO A 73 32.78 -15.10 11.11
C PRO A 73 32.06 -16.39 10.72
N GLU A 74 31.00 -16.74 11.43
CA GLU A 74 30.14 -17.90 11.22
C GLU A 74 29.12 -17.73 10.07
N VAL A 75 28.83 -16.48 9.71
CA VAL A 75 27.95 -16.10 8.61
C VAL A 75 28.77 -15.93 7.33
N ASP A 76 29.70 -14.97 7.32
CA ASP A 76 30.61 -14.66 6.20
C ASP A 76 29.89 -14.69 4.84
N PHE A 77 28.79 -13.94 4.76
CA PHE A 77 27.75 -14.11 3.75
C PHE A 77 28.28 -14.05 2.31
N TYR A 78 29.08 -13.01 2.00
CA TYR A 78 29.56 -12.79 0.65
C TYR A 78 30.59 -13.84 0.21
N SER A 79 31.27 -14.52 1.14
CA SER A 79 32.15 -15.66 0.80
C SER A 79 31.38 -16.87 0.26
N LYS A 80 30.07 -16.97 0.56
CA LYS A 80 29.22 -18.10 0.17
C LYS A 80 28.59 -17.91 -1.21
N LEU A 81 28.69 -16.72 -1.78
CA LEU A 81 28.13 -16.40 -3.10
C LEU A 81 29.17 -16.63 -4.19
N ASP A 82 28.72 -17.07 -5.37
CA ASP A 82 29.59 -17.09 -6.56
C ASP A 82 29.63 -15.67 -7.16
N PRO A 83 30.80 -14.99 -7.19
CA PRO A 83 30.91 -13.64 -7.71
C PRO A 83 30.65 -13.54 -9.23
N ASN A 84 30.58 -14.65 -9.94
CA ASN A 84 30.35 -14.71 -11.39
C ASN A 84 28.91 -15.05 -11.76
N GLN A 85 28.03 -15.25 -10.78
CA GLN A 85 26.64 -15.66 -11.00
C GLN A 85 25.67 -14.83 -10.19
N GLU A 86 24.44 -14.76 -10.68
CA GLU A 86 23.34 -14.21 -9.90
C GLU A 86 22.83 -15.26 -8.92
N THR A 87 22.58 -14.83 -7.68
CA THR A 87 21.95 -15.63 -6.64
C THR A 87 20.50 -15.21 -6.49
N ILE A 88 19.60 -16.20 -6.41
CA ILE A 88 18.19 -15.99 -6.05
C ILE A 88 18.06 -16.12 -4.54
N PHE A 89 17.50 -15.10 -3.91
CA PHE A 89 17.21 -15.08 -2.49
C PHE A 89 15.72 -15.30 -2.27
N TYR A 90 15.39 -16.17 -1.31
CA TYR A 90 14.02 -16.63 -1.08
C TYR A 90 13.54 -16.23 0.30
N ASP A 91 12.24 -15.96 0.41
CA ASP A 91 11.56 -15.74 1.67
C ASP A 91 11.84 -16.89 2.65
N SER A 92 12.32 -16.53 3.84
CA SER A 92 12.69 -17.49 4.88
C SER A 92 11.51 -18.27 5.47
N VAL A 93 10.27 -17.88 5.21
CA VAL A 93 9.06 -18.54 5.71
C VAL A 93 8.44 -19.41 4.64
N CYS A 94 8.14 -18.84 3.48
CA CYS A 94 7.34 -19.50 2.45
C CYS A 94 8.12 -19.83 1.16
N GLY A 95 9.37 -19.39 1.03
CA GLY A 95 10.22 -19.73 -0.10
C GLY A 95 9.88 -19.02 -1.41
N LEU A 96 9.14 -17.91 -1.37
CA LEU A 96 8.95 -17.07 -2.56
C LEU A 96 10.27 -16.43 -2.99
N PRO A 97 10.59 -16.34 -4.29
CA PRO A 97 11.78 -15.61 -4.75
C PRO A 97 11.58 -14.11 -4.52
N LEU A 98 12.48 -13.47 -3.80
CA LEU A 98 12.37 -12.05 -3.41
C LEU A 98 13.38 -11.18 -4.14
N PHE A 99 14.61 -11.65 -4.30
CA PHE A 99 15.69 -10.90 -4.93
C PHE A 99 16.54 -11.77 -5.85
N VAL A 100 17.13 -11.15 -6.86
CA VAL A 100 18.15 -11.73 -7.74
C VAL A 100 19.31 -10.75 -7.82
N ALA A 101 20.46 -11.11 -7.24
CA ALA A 101 21.62 -10.21 -7.16
C ALA A 101 22.95 -10.96 -7.36
N PRO A 102 23.99 -10.28 -7.85
CA PRO A 102 24.00 -8.90 -8.31
C PRO A 102 23.35 -8.75 -9.69
N ARG A 103 22.53 -7.72 -9.91
CA ARG A 103 21.89 -7.48 -11.21
C ARG A 103 21.90 -6.01 -11.59
N GLY A 104 22.33 -5.72 -12.83
CA GLY A 104 22.50 -4.35 -13.31
C GLY A 104 23.70 -3.62 -12.69
N ARG A 105 24.55 -4.34 -11.96
CA ARG A 105 25.82 -3.91 -11.37
C ARG A 105 26.75 -5.11 -11.22
N THR A 106 28.00 -4.85 -10.86
CA THR A 106 28.99 -5.89 -10.54
C THR A 106 28.76 -6.49 -9.14
N PHE A 107 29.32 -7.68 -8.89
CA PHE A 107 29.31 -8.28 -7.57
C PHE A 107 30.02 -7.41 -6.52
N GLU A 108 31.16 -6.83 -6.88
CA GLU A 108 31.92 -5.93 -6.00
C GLU A 108 31.07 -4.74 -5.54
N GLU A 109 30.33 -4.10 -6.46
CA GLU A 109 29.44 -2.96 -6.12
C GLU A 109 28.27 -3.38 -5.21
N PHE A 110 27.79 -4.63 -5.31
CA PHE A 110 26.78 -5.16 -4.39
C PHE A 110 27.36 -5.36 -2.98
N VAL A 111 28.55 -5.96 -2.90
CA VAL A 111 29.24 -6.23 -1.63
C VAL A 111 29.64 -4.92 -0.95
N GLU A 112 30.30 -4.01 -1.67
CA GLU A 112 30.78 -2.72 -1.13
C GLU A 112 29.62 -1.89 -0.55
N GLU A 113 28.51 -1.77 -1.28
CA GLU A 113 27.34 -1.04 -0.81
C GLU A 113 26.74 -1.67 0.44
N SER A 114 26.65 -3.00 0.47
CA SER A 114 26.05 -3.71 1.58
C SER A 114 26.92 -3.64 2.83
N LEU A 115 28.25 -3.75 2.70
CA LEU A 115 29.21 -3.52 3.79
C LEU A 115 29.13 -2.08 4.33
N TYR A 116 29.08 -1.10 3.43
CA TYR A 116 28.98 0.31 3.82
C TYR A 116 27.74 0.59 4.70
N HIS A 117 26.61 0.00 4.34
CA HIS A 117 25.36 0.17 5.08
C HIS A 117 25.21 -0.78 6.27
N GLY A 118 25.86 -1.95 6.24
CA GLY A 118 25.84 -2.99 7.27
C GLY A 118 24.65 -3.96 7.18
N TRP A 119 23.96 -4.00 6.03
CA TRP A 119 22.94 -4.99 5.68
C TRP A 119 22.98 -5.23 4.17
N PRO A 120 22.63 -6.44 3.70
CA PRO A 120 22.38 -6.71 2.28
C PRO A 120 21.53 -5.60 1.66
N SER A 121 22.11 -4.89 0.69
CA SER A 121 21.52 -3.71 0.08
C SER A 121 21.23 -3.98 -1.38
N PHE A 122 19.94 -4.07 -1.73
CA PHE A 122 19.49 -4.39 -3.09
C PHE A 122 19.01 -3.13 -3.83
N ARG A 123 19.11 -3.16 -5.15
CA ARG A 123 18.70 -2.10 -6.07
C ARG A 123 17.46 -2.48 -6.86
N PRO A 124 16.76 -1.52 -7.50
CA PRO A 124 15.57 -1.79 -8.30
C PRO A 124 15.72 -2.93 -9.30
N ALA A 125 16.87 -3.11 -9.93
CA ALA A 125 17.06 -4.20 -10.90
C ALA A 125 17.00 -5.61 -10.26
N GLU A 126 17.18 -5.71 -8.94
CA GLU A 126 17.39 -6.95 -8.20
C GLU A 126 16.14 -7.43 -7.46
N ILE A 127 15.08 -6.61 -7.30
CA ILE A 127 13.86 -7.00 -6.58
C ILE A 127 12.86 -7.72 -7.50
N VAL A 128 12.22 -8.77 -6.96
CA VAL A 128 11.05 -9.45 -7.53
C VAL A 128 9.78 -8.81 -6.94
N SER A 129 9.36 -7.68 -7.48
CA SER A 129 8.36 -6.82 -6.81
C SER A 129 6.96 -7.43 -6.72
N GLU A 130 6.65 -8.42 -7.56
CA GLU A 130 5.41 -9.21 -7.46
C GLU A 130 5.27 -9.91 -6.10
N ASN A 131 6.40 -10.26 -5.48
CA ASN A 131 6.46 -11.01 -4.23
C ASN A 131 6.73 -10.13 -3.00
N VAL A 132 6.82 -8.81 -3.18
CA VAL A 132 7.19 -7.85 -2.12
C VAL A 132 6.15 -6.74 -1.99
N ILE A 133 5.73 -6.49 -0.76
CA ILE A 133 4.90 -5.38 -0.34
C ILE A 133 5.82 -4.28 0.21
N ILE A 134 5.73 -3.07 -0.35
CA ILE A 134 6.44 -1.90 0.17
C ILE A 134 5.41 -0.92 0.73
N HIS A 135 5.54 -0.63 2.01
CA HIS A 135 4.65 0.27 2.75
C HIS A 135 5.03 1.74 2.54
N ASP A 136 4.09 2.65 2.80
CA ASP A 136 4.29 4.10 2.59
C ASP A 136 5.40 4.70 3.48
N ASP A 137 5.71 4.07 4.62
CA ASP A 137 6.81 4.41 5.52
C ASP A 137 8.17 3.77 5.13
N GLY A 138 8.19 2.99 4.04
CA GLY A 138 9.36 2.29 3.55
C GLY A 138 9.54 0.89 4.12
N ARG A 139 8.76 0.46 5.13
CA ARG A 139 8.80 -0.93 5.61
C ARG A 139 8.53 -1.89 4.46
N MET A 140 9.23 -3.02 4.44
CA MET A 140 9.07 -4.07 3.42
C MET A 140 8.63 -5.38 4.05
N GLU A 141 7.69 -6.04 3.39
CA GLU A 141 7.22 -7.38 3.72
C GLU A 141 7.15 -8.22 2.44
N SER A 142 7.27 -9.53 2.55
CA SER A 142 6.90 -10.40 1.44
C SER A 142 5.37 -10.52 1.32
N LYS A 143 4.91 -11.14 0.25
CA LYS A 143 3.51 -11.56 0.12
C LYS A 143 3.08 -12.60 1.17
N CYS A 144 4.04 -13.23 1.85
CA CYS A 144 3.81 -14.13 2.99
C CYS A 144 3.76 -13.40 4.33
N LEU A 145 3.82 -12.06 4.32
CA LEU A 145 3.86 -11.19 5.49
C LEU A 145 5.11 -11.38 6.36
N THR A 146 6.19 -11.90 5.77
CA THR A 146 7.52 -11.94 6.36
C THR A 146 8.09 -10.51 6.33
N HIS A 147 8.52 -9.96 7.47
CA HIS A 147 9.24 -8.69 7.49
C HIS A 147 10.59 -8.87 6.78
N LEU A 148 10.94 -7.95 5.88
CA LEU A 148 12.17 -8.04 5.08
C LEU A 148 13.19 -6.94 5.39
N GLY A 149 12.77 -5.85 6.04
CA GLY A 149 13.57 -4.65 6.23
C GLY A 149 12.89 -3.40 5.69
N HIS A 150 13.64 -2.50 5.07
CA HIS A 150 13.14 -1.18 4.64
C HIS A 150 13.72 -0.71 3.29
N ASN A 151 12.87 -0.08 2.47
CA ASN A 151 13.31 0.75 1.35
C ASN A 151 13.78 2.12 1.89
N LEU A 152 15.05 2.42 1.70
CA LEU A 152 15.71 3.63 2.18
C LEU A 152 16.38 4.36 1.00
N PRO A 153 15.60 5.11 0.19
CA PRO A 153 16.10 5.73 -1.01
C PRO A 153 17.29 6.66 -0.73
N ASN A 154 18.38 6.48 -1.48
CA ASN A 154 19.53 7.37 -1.45
C ASN A 154 19.45 8.31 -2.65
N SER A 155 19.37 9.63 -2.39
CA SER A 155 19.26 10.65 -3.44
C SER A 155 18.08 10.43 -4.40
N GLY A 156 16.98 9.85 -3.90
CA GLY A 156 15.78 9.55 -4.68
C GLY A 156 15.81 8.23 -5.45
N ILE A 157 16.89 7.46 -5.37
CA ILE A 157 17.00 6.11 -5.95
C ILE A 157 16.78 5.09 -4.85
N ASP A 158 15.83 4.17 -5.05
CA ASP A 158 15.52 3.12 -4.07
C ASP A 158 16.77 2.30 -3.70
N ARG A 159 16.81 1.90 -2.43
CA ARG A 159 17.80 0.98 -1.88
C ARG A 159 17.09 0.15 -0.83
N TYR A 160 16.92 -1.12 -1.11
CA TYR A 160 16.25 -2.05 -0.20
C TYR A 160 17.30 -2.56 0.79
N CYS A 161 17.20 -2.11 2.03
CA CYS A 161 18.05 -2.51 3.14
C CYS A 161 17.37 -3.71 3.81
N ILE A 162 17.93 -4.91 3.62
CA ILE A 162 17.22 -6.16 3.84
C ILE A 162 17.89 -6.99 4.94
N ASP A 163 17.08 -7.58 5.81
CA ASP A 163 17.51 -8.54 6.83
C ASP A 163 17.92 -9.87 6.17
N LEU A 164 19.18 -10.28 6.31
CA LEU A 164 19.72 -11.51 5.73
C LEU A 164 18.89 -12.73 6.17
N VAL A 165 18.56 -12.82 7.46
CA VAL A 165 17.78 -13.95 8.00
C VAL A 165 16.40 -14.09 7.37
N CYS A 166 15.84 -13.02 6.80
CA CYS A 166 14.50 -13.02 6.19
C CYS A 166 14.50 -13.36 4.70
N ILE A 167 15.69 -13.44 4.09
CA ILE A 167 15.90 -13.86 2.70
C ILE A 167 16.75 -15.13 2.58
N ALA A 168 17.02 -15.77 3.71
CA ALA A 168 17.77 -17.01 3.85
C ALA A 168 16.87 -18.26 3.70
N GLY A 169 15.80 -18.15 2.91
CA GLY A 169 14.90 -19.25 2.62
C GLY A 169 15.45 -20.23 1.60
N THR A 170 14.78 -21.37 1.51
CA THR A 170 15.01 -22.36 0.47
C THR A 170 13.77 -22.47 -0.42
N MET A 171 13.97 -22.80 -1.70
CA MET A 171 12.86 -23.17 -2.58
C MET A 171 12.00 -24.26 -1.89
N PRO A 172 10.66 -24.12 -1.85
CA PRO A 172 9.80 -25.08 -1.18
C PRO A 172 10.05 -26.52 -1.66
N LEU A 173 10.28 -27.43 -0.70
CA LEU A 173 10.66 -28.83 -0.95
C LEU A 173 9.66 -29.61 -1.83
N ALA A 174 8.38 -29.22 -1.85
CA ALA A 174 7.34 -29.81 -2.70
C ALA A 174 7.67 -29.72 -4.21
N ILE A 175 8.53 -28.79 -4.62
CA ILE A 175 8.87 -28.57 -6.03
C ILE A 175 10.19 -29.24 -6.42
N GLN A 176 11.12 -29.47 -5.48
CA GLN A 176 12.41 -30.13 -5.78
C GLN A 176 12.27 -31.62 -6.15
N ALA A 177 11.16 -32.27 -5.76
CA ALA A 177 10.86 -33.64 -6.17
C ALA A 177 10.37 -33.72 -7.62
N THR A 178 9.70 -32.67 -8.12
CA THR A 178 9.03 -32.66 -9.43
C THR A 178 10.01 -32.35 -10.57
N THR A 179 11.10 -31.62 -10.31
CA THR A 179 12.14 -31.34 -11.32
C THR A 179 13.02 -32.57 -11.63
N ASN A 180 13.04 -33.59 -10.77
CA ASN A 180 13.84 -34.81 -10.96
C ASN A 180 13.06 -36.02 -11.50
N THR A 181 11.74 -35.93 -11.70
CA THR A 181 10.88 -37.08 -12.05
C THR A 181 9.98 -36.86 -13.27
N ASN A 182 10.49 -36.23 -14.33
CA ASN A 182 9.87 -36.36 -15.66
C ASN A 182 10.31 -37.67 -16.34
N ASN A 183 9.96 -38.80 -15.73
CA ASN A 183 9.72 -40.09 -16.37
C ASN A 183 9.26 -41.10 -15.31
N THR A 184 7.95 -41.22 -15.11
CA THR A 184 7.20 -42.49 -15.05
C THR A 184 5.85 -42.22 -14.39
N THR A 185 4.80 -42.43 -15.18
CA THR A 185 3.41 -42.56 -14.76
C THR A 185 3.28 -43.50 -13.54
N SER A 186 2.81 -43.01 -12.40
CA SER A 186 2.00 -43.80 -11.47
C SER A 186 1.41 -42.95 -10.35
N SER A 187 0.11 -43.09 -10.21
CA SER A 187 -0.75 -42.61 -9.13
C SER A 187 -0.22 -42.94 -7.73
N VAL A 188 0.03 -41.90 -6.93
CA VAL A 188 0.03 -41.99 -5.46
C VAL A 188 -0.63 -40.72 -4.92
N GLU A 189 -1.89 -40.85 -4.51
CA GLU A 189 -2.50 -39.93 -3.56
C GLU A 189 -1.76 -40.04 -2.23
N ASN A 190 -1.32 -38.92 -1.63
CA ASN A 190 -1.18 -38.74 -0.18
C ASN A 190 -0.84 -37.27 0.17
N ASN A 191 -1.84 -36.57 0.72
CA ASN A 191 -1.76 -35.43 1.65
C ASN A 191 -0.75 -34.29 1.36
N THR A 192 -1.03 -33.48 0.33
CA THR A 192 -0.46 -32.14 0.13
C THR A 192 -1.49 -31.07 0.49
N ASN A 193 -1.77 -30.88 1.76
CA ASN A 193 -2.59 -29.77 2.26
C ASN A 193 -1.83 -29.10 3.41
N THR A 194 -1.03 -28.07 3.11
CA THR A 194 -0.82 -26.92 4.03
C THR A 194 0.04 -25.78 3.46
N ILE A 195 0.93 -25.98 2.48
CA ILE A 195 1.86 -24.90 2.07
C ILE A 195 1.44 -24.18 0.78
N GLU A 196 0.73 -24.84 -0.14
CA GLU A 196 0.37 -24.24 -1.44
C GLU A 196 -1.00 -23.55 -1.46
N LYS A 197 -1.76 -23.56 -0.35
CA LYS A 197 -3.21 -23.24 -0.39
C LYS A 197 -3.62 -21.92 0.28
N GLU A 198 -2.79 -20.89 0.23
CA GLU A 198 -3.19 -19.55 0.67
C GLU A 198 -2.58 -18.40 -0.16
N PHE A 199 -2.15 -18.64 -1.40
CA PHE A 199 -2.01 -17.54 -2.35
C PHE A 199 -3.20 -17.62 -3.29
N ASP A 200 -4.15 -16.70 -3.11
CA ASP A 200 -5.18 -16.49 -4.12
C ASP A 200 -4.45 -16.23 -5.45
N ASP A 201 -4.68 -17.10 -6.45
CA ASP A 201 -4.11 -17.05 -7.81
C ASP A 201 -4.33 -15.68 -8.53
N ASN A 202 -5.00 -14.73 -7.88
CA ASN A 202 -5.42 -13.44 -8.42
C ASN A 202 -4.57 -12.23 -7.97
N ASP A 203 -3.57 -12.39 -7.08
CA ASP A 203 -2.75 -11.26 -6.58
C ASP A 203 -1.46 -11.00 -7.42
N GLY A 204 -1.16 -11.88 -8.39
CA GLY A 204 0.00 -11.69 -9.28
C GLY A 204 1.35 -12.06 -8.66
N THR A 205 1.36 -12.71 -7.49
CA THR A 205 2.55 -13.35 -6.87
C THR A 205 3.15 -14.38 -7.82
N ILE A 206 4.48 -14.44 -7.90
CA ILE A 206 5.21 -15.42 -8.73
C ILE A 206 5.78 -16.51 -7.82
N PRO A 207 5.26 -17.75 -7.86
CA PRO A 207 5.79 -18.84 -7.05
C PRO A 207 7.18 -19.27 -7.53
N ALA A 208 7.95 -19.92 -6.65
CA ALA A 208 9.31 -20.35 -6.97
C ALA A 208 9.38 -21.34 -8.14
N SER A 209 8.35 -22.18 -8.35
CA SER A 209 8.25 -23.12 -9.48
C SER A 209 8.17 -22.44 -10.84
N GLU A 210 7.61 -21.24 -10.90
CA GLU A 210 7.39 -20.49 -12.14
C GLU A 210 8.45 -19.41 -12.36
N PHE A 211 9.20 -19.05 -11.31
CA PHE A 211 10.22 -18.02 -11.39
C PHE A 211 11.44 -18.47 -12.17
N ASN A 212 11.74 -17.78 -13.26
CA ASN A 212 12.95 -17.96 -14.05
C ASN A 212 13.80 -16.69 -14.02
N ALA A 213 14.87 -16.71 -13.22
CA ALA A 213 15.78 -15.59 -13.06
C ALA A 213 16.35 -15.09 -14.41
N THR A 214 16.72 -15.99 -15.33
CA THR A 214 17.38 -15.60 -16.60
C THR A 214 16.48 -14.78 -17.51
N SER A 215 15.17 -15.04 -17.51
CA SER A 215 14.19 -14.31 -18.31
C SER A 215 13.49 -13.18 -17.55
N TYR A 216 13.57 -13.18 -16.22
CA TYR A 216 12.90 -12.21 -15.38
C TYR A 216 13.53 -10.82 -15.55
N LYS A 217 12.69 -9.82 -15.83
CA LYS A 217 13.05 -8.41 -15.79
C LYS A 217 12.38 -7.79 -14.59
N SER A 218 13.13 -7.08 -13.76
CA SER A 218 12.55 -6.49 -12.56
C SER A 218 11.42 -5.53 -12.90
N SER A 219 10.31 -5.69 -12.17
CA SER A 219 9.13 -4.85 -12.20
C SER A 219 9.22 -3.65 -11.25
N ALA A 220 10.39 -3.39 -10.66
CA ALA A 220 10.62 -2.27 -9.75
C ALA A 220 10.21 -0.90 -10.33
N VAL A 221 10.45 -0.65 -11.62
CA VAL A 221 10.03 0.59 -12.29
C VAL A 221 8.52 0.84 -12.15
N GLU A 222 7.72 -0.22 -12.05
CA GLU A 222 6.27 -0.14 -11.97
C GLU A 222 5.75 -0.10 -10.53
N ASN A 223 6.52 -0.69 -9.59
CA ASN A 223 6.01 -1.09 -8.28
C ASN A 223 6.92 -0.75 -7.08
N SER A 224 8.19 -0.35 -7.27
CA SER A 224 9.14 -0.21 -6.16
C SER A 224 9.29 1.19 -5.56
N GLY A 225 8.85 2.23 -6.28
CA GLY A 225 9.05 3.62 -5.88
C GLY A 225 7.75 4.34 -5.50
N LYS A 226 7.90 5.46 -4.78
CA LYS A 226 6.93 6.44 -4.22
C LYS A 226 5.61 6.71 -4.99
N TYR A 227 5.46 6.24 -6.22
CA TYR A 227 4.28 6.34 -7.07
C TYR A 227 3.91 4.98 -7.69
N PRO A 228 3.34 4.04 -6.90
CA PRO A 228 2.74 2.85 -7.48
C PRO A 228 1.63 3.25 -8.46
N LYS A 229 1.49 2.51 -9.59
CA LYS A 229 0.43 2.72 -10.60
C LYS A 229 -0.96 2.86 -9.97
N THR A 230 -1.19 2.30 -8.78
CA THR A 230 -2.42 2.44 -7.98
C THR A 230 -2.75 3.90 -7.63
N LYS A 231 -1.77 4.70 -7.17
CA LYS A 231 -1.99 6.14 -6.88
C LYS A 231 -2.28 6.93 -8.15
N GLN A 232 -1.65 6.58 -9.27
CA GLN A 232 -1.93 7.18 -10.58
C GLN A 232 -3.32 6.81 -11.11
N ARG A 233 -3.76 5.55 -10.96
CA ARG A 233 -5.11 5.08 -11.31
C ARG A 233 -6.18 5.77 -10.46
N VAL A 234 -5.96 5.95 -9.15
CA VAL A 234 -6.86 6.68 -8.26
C VAL A 234 -6.96 8.16 -8.67
N LEU A 235 -5.83 8.83 -8.92
CA LEU A 235 -5.83 10.22 -9.39
C LEU A 235 -6.57 10.40 -10.72
N LEU A 236 -6.37 9.48 -11.68
CA LEU A 236 -7.11 9.48 -12.93
C LEU A 236 -8.61 9.24 -12.72
N ALA A 237 -8.99 8.29 -11.88
CA ALA A 237 -10.38 8.01 -11.56
C ALA A 237 -11.07 9.21 -10.90
N VAL A 238 -10.43 9.85 -9.91
CA VAL A 238 -10.94 11.08 -9.28
C VAL A 238 -11.04 12.22 -10.30
N GLY A 239 -10.02 12.38 -11.15
CA GLY A 239 -9.98 13.38 -12.21
C GLY A 239 -11.07 13.23 -13.28
N ILE A 240 -11.64 12.03 -13.45
CA ILE A 240 -12.72 11.77 -14.41
C ILE A 240 -14.10 11.77 -13.73
N ILE A 241 -14.23 11.16 -12.55
CA ILE A 241 -15.51 10.98 -11.86
C ILE A 241 -16.03 12.31 -11.29
N VAL A 242 -15.16 13.13 -10.69
CA VAL A 242 -15.58 14.40 -10.07
C VAL A 242 -16.17 15.39 -11.09
N PRO A 243 -15.55 15.62 -12.28
CA PRO A 243 -16.16 16.46 -13.32
C PRO A 243 -17.50 15.91 -13.83
N LEU A 244 -17.63 14.59 -14.01
CA LEU A 244 -18.88 13.99 -14.46
C LEU A 244 -20.02 14.20 -13.45
N LEU A 245 -19.74 14.09 -12.16
CA LEU A 245 -20.70 14.39 -11.10
C LEU A 245 -21.12 15.87 -11.09
N LEU A 246 -20.17 16.79 -11.30
CA LEU A 246 -20.47 18.23 -11.39
C LEU A 246 -21.32 18.58 -12.63
N ILE A 247 -21.01 17.98 -13.78
CA ILE A 247 -21.81 18.14 -15.01
C ILE A 247 -23.23 17.60 -14.79
N PHE A 248 -23.36 16.43 -14.17
CA PHE A 248 -24.66 15.83 -13.86
C PHE A 248 -25.47 16.69 -12.88
N ALA A 249 -24.84 17.20 -11.81
CA ALA A 249 -25.48 18.11 -10.85
C ALA A 249 -25.95 19.40 -11.54
N GLY A 250 -25.12 19.99 -12.41
CA GLY A 250 -25.48 21.14 -13.23
C GLY A 250 -26.66 20.85 -14.16
N TYR A 251 -26.67 19.70 -14.83
CA TYR A 251 -27.78 19.26 -15.68
C TYR A 251 -29.09 19.12 -14.90
N VAL A 252 -29.06 18.47 -13.74
CA VAL A 252 -30.22 18.33 -12.85
C VAL A 252 -30.73 19.69 -12.37
N PHE A 253 -29.82 20.61 -12.01
CA PHE A 253 -30.18 21.96 -11.61
C PHE A 253 -30.89 22.74 -12.73
N VAL A 254 -30.38 22.67 -13.95
CA VAL A 254 -31.00 23.29 -15.14
C VAL A 254 -32.37 22.68 -15.43
N GLN A 255 -32.50 21.34 -15.37
CA GLN A 255 -33.79 20.68 -15.56
C GLN A 255 -34.83 21.11 -14.51
N ARG A 256 -34.43 21.21 -13.23
CA ARG A 256 -35.32 21.67 -12.15
C ARG A 256 -35.79 23.12 -12.38
N ARG A 257 -34.89 24.02 -12.79
CA ARG A 257 -35.26 25.40 -13.17
C ARG A 257 -36.24 25.46 -14.34
N ARG A 258 -36.02 24.67 -15.39
CA ARG A 258 -36.94 24.60 -16.55
C ARG A 258 -38.33 24.10 -16.15
N LYS A 259 -38.40 23.13 -15.23
CA LYS A 259 -39.68 22.60 -14.71
C LYS A 259 -40.40 23.62 -13.82
N ALA A 260 -39.67 24.39 -13.01
CA ALA A 260 -40.24 25.48 -12.21
C ALA A 260 -40.78 26.64 -13.08
N SER A 261 -40.06 27.02 -14.14
CA SER A 261 -40.52 28.03 -15.10
C SER A 261 -41.78 27.59 -15.87
N ARG A 262 -41.88 26.32 -16.28
CA ARG A 262 -43.09 25.77 -16.92
C ARG A 262 -44.34 25.74 -16.02
N ASN A 263 -44.18 25.76 -14.70
CA ASN A 263 -45.31 25.79 -13.77
C ASN A 263 -45.81 27.23 -13.52
N ASN A 264 -44.94 28.24 -13.64
CA ASN A 264 -45.36 29.65 -13.53
C ASN A 264 -46.17 30.13 -14.75
N ASP A 265 -45.88 29.63 -15.96
CA ASP A 265 -46.66 29.98 -17.17
C ASP A 265 -48.08 29.40 -17.20
N LYS A 266 -48.42 28.45 -16.31
CA LYS A 266 -49.77 27.87 -16.21
C LYS A 266 -50.66 28.54 -15.17
N GLY A 267 -50.16 29.54 -14.43
CA GLY A 267 -50.84 30.15 -13.29
C GLY A 267 -51.59 31.46 -13.57
N VAL A 268 -51.59 31.97 -14.80
CA VAL A 268 -52.18 33.29 -15.10
C VAL A 268 -53.32 33.16 -16.12
N SER A 269 -54.55 32.98 -15.65
CA SER A 269 -55.76 33.35 -16.39
C SER A 269 -57.01 33.54 -15.49
N ILE A 270 -57.37 34.83 -15.31
CA ILE A 270 -58.72 35.45 -15.22
C ILE A 270 -59.54 35.43 -13.89
N LYS A 271 -59.53 36.64 -13.27
CA LYS A 271 -60.61 37.51 -12.71
C LYS A 271 -61.78 36.95 -11.86
N THR A 272 -62.14 37.65 -10.76
CA THR A 272 -63.24 38.66 -10.68
C THR A 272 -63.62 39.08 -9.23
N LEU A 273 -63.93 40.39 -9.07
CA LEU A 273 -64.63 41.20 -8.04
C LEU A 273 -65.25 40.55 -6.77
N SER A 274 -65.18 41.25 -5.61
CA SER A 274 -66.27 42.10 -5.06
C SER A 274 -65.99 42.69 -3.65
N SER A 275 -66.19 44.03 -3.53
CA SER A 275 -66.77 44.87 -2.45
C SER A 275 -66.33 44.81 -0.96
N ASP A 276 -65.70 45.92 -0.51
CA ASP A 276 -66.08 46.87 0.60
C ASP A 276 -66.28 46.41 2.07
N PRO A 277 -66.24 47.33 3.07
CA PRO A 277 -65.12 48.14 3.56
C PRO A 277 -65.00 48.04 5.11
N GLU A 278 -64.05 48.74 5.76
CA GLU A 278 -64.28 49.61 6.95
C GLU A 278 -62.97 49.98 7.65
N GLN A 279 -62.99 51.18 8.24
CA GLN A 279 -61.93 52.05 8.69
C GLN A 279 -61.25 51.61 10.01
N GLN A 280 -59.98 51.97 10.22
CA GLN A 280 -59.62 52.92 11.30
C GLN A 280 -58.16 53.43 11.24
N GLN A 281 -58.04 54.63 11.80
CA GLN A 281 -57.03 55.70 11.69
C GLN A 281 -55.79 55.50 12.61
N PRO A 282 -54.80 56.44 12.67
CA PRO A 282 -53.37 56.15 12.68
C PRO A 282 -52.70 56.75 13.96
N PRO A 283 -51.53 57.38 13.88
CA PRO A 283 -50.13 56.90 13.88
C PRO A 283 -49.51 57.11 15.32
N PRO A 284 -48.18 57.09 15.58
CA PRO A 284 -47.21 58.05 15.05
C PRO A 284 -45.85 57.45 14.62
N ALA A 285 -45.13 58.31 13.92
CA ALA A 285 -43.76 58.16 13.45
C ALA A 285 -42.72 58.50 14.56
N VAL A 286 -41.44 58.58 14.12
CA VAL A 286 -40.27 59.26 14.73
C VAL A 286 -39.30 58.28 15.39
N SER A 287 -38.22 57.89 14.68
CA SER A 287 -36.83 58.44 14.69
C SER A 287 -35.98 57.73 15.77
N THR A 288 -34.65 57.58 15.72
CA THR A 288 -33.51 58.24 15.05
C THR A 288 -32.26 57.41 15.41
N ASP A 289 -31.20 57.50 14.59
CA ASP A 289 -29.76 57.43 14.92
C ASP A 289 -29.17 56.19 15.64
N ALA A 290 -28.10 55.53 15.17
CA ALA A 290 -26.71 55.92 14.84
C ALA A 290 -25.72 55.44 15.92
N GLY A 291 -24.50 55.07 15.51
CA GLY A 291 -23.37 54.69 16.39
C GLY A 291 -22.92 53.23 16.16
N THR A 292 -21.87 52.91 15.39
CA THR A 292 -20.41 53.17 15.48
C THR A 292 -19.66 52.21 16.42
N THR A 293 -18.41 51.91 16.03
CA THR A 293 -17.25 51.29 16.75
C THR A 293 -17.03 49.79 16.43
N ASN A 294 -15.95 49.46 15.68
CA ASN A 294 -14.55 49.16 16.11
C ASN A 294 -14.47 47.76 16.77
N SER A 295 -13.44 46.94 16.66
CA SER A 295 -12.13 46.94 15.98
C SER A 295 -11.45 45.58 16.28
N ASP A 296 -10.27 45.38 15.67
CA ASP A 296 -9.14 44.53 16.11
C ASP A 296 -9.23 42.99 15.92
N GLU A 297 -8.39 42.38 15.06
CA GLU A 297 -6.93 42.15 15.14
C GLU A 297 -6.61 40.87 15.92
N CYS A 298 -6.07 39.85 15.23
CA CYS A 298 -5.24 38.85 15.87
C CYS A 298 -4.12 38.41 14.92
N GLU A 299 -2.92 38.66 15.43
CA GLU A 299 -1.65 38.66 14.76
C GLU A 299 -1.00 37.28 14.78
N LYS A 300 -0.07 37.17 13.84
CA LYS A 300 0.94 36.16 13.58
C LYS A 300 1.94 36.02 14.73
N SER A 301 2.51 34.83 14.92
CA SER A 301 3.89 34.71 15.44
C SER A 301 4.57 33.44 14.94
N SER A 302 5.68 33.65 14.24
CA SER A 302 6.68 32.71 13.77
C SER A 302 7.94 32.76 14.66
N GLU A 303 8.88 31.85 14.38
CA GLU A 303 10.32 31.82 14.79
C GLU A 303 10.64 31.23 16.16
N SER A 304 11.77 30.57 16.42
CA SER A 304 12.93 30.05 15.64
C SER A 304 13.89 29.42 16.68
N SER A 305 14.89 28.66 16.20
CA SER A 305 16.28 28.63 16.72
C SER A 305 16.80 27.33 17.36
N THR A 306 17.62 26.64 16.55
CA THR A 306 19.04 26.21 16.75
C THR A 306 19.49 25.27 17.87
N VAL A 307 20.31 24.32 17.40
CA VAL A 307 21.27 23.35 18.01
C VAL A 307 22.28 23.99 19.00
N PRO A 308 23.03 23.20 19.82
CA PRO A 308 24.32 22.65 19.37
C PRO A 308 24.69 21.22 19.86
N GLU A 309 25.79 20.74 19.28
CA GLU A 309 26.53 19.48 19.45
C GLU A 309 26.96 19.15 20.90
N ASN A 310 27.15 17.85 21.16
CA ASN A 310 28.36 17.29 21.75
C ASN A 310 28.52 15.81 21.36
#